data_AF-A0A1B3XUH8-F1
#
_entry.id   AF-A0A1B3XUH8-F1
#
_cell.length_a   1.000
_cell.length_b   1.000
_cell.length_c   1.000
_cell.angle_alpha   90.00
_cell.angle_beta   90.00
_cell.angle_gamma   90.00
#
_symmetry.space_group_name_H-M   'P 1'
#
loop_
_entity.id
_entity.type
_entity.pdbx_description
1 polymer ?
#
loop_
_entity_poly.entity_id
_entity_poly.type
_entity_poly.pdbx_seq_one_letter_code
_entity_poly.pdbx_strand_id
1 'polypeptide(L)'
;MLTLFTYNWQVRKEWFQWCRSISNEELNRQRTGGMGTILRTLAHIIDVEYSWIRAIQGKADVEINLDSYYTIEKVEELSRCYHGDVLGYLNLPSFEEGNDMVEPAWMGGRQYNVDRILNHLIAHEIHHIGQLSIWARELGIEPVSASLIDRVL
;
A
#
# COMPACT_ATOMS: atom_id res chain seq x y z
N MET A 1 4.13 11.35 -11.79
CA MET A 1 3.90 10.64 -10.52
C MET A 1 4.10 9.11 -10.58
N LEU A 2 3.90 8.48 -11.74
CA LEU A 2 4.00 7.03 -11.94
C LEU A 2 5.28 6.38 -11.37
N THR A 3 6.43 7.06 -11.45
CA THR A 3 7.73 6.59 -10.92
C THR A 3 7.65 6.18 -9.45
N LEU A 4 6.98 6.97 -8.60
CA LEU A 4 6.90 6.66 -7.17
C LEU A 4 5.90 5.55 -6.86
N PHE A 5 4.84 5.39 -7.66
CA PHE A 5 3.97 4.22 -7.60
C PHE A 5 4.72 2.95 -8.00
N THR A 6 5.46 2.97 -9.11
CA THR A 6 6.29 1.84 -9.55
C THR A 6 7.33 1.47 -8.49
N TYR A 7 8.01 2.47 -7.92
CA TYR A 7 8.93 2.28 -6.79
C TYR A 7 8.25 1.59 -5.61
N ASN A 8 7.10 2.12 -5.18
CA ASN A 8 6.34 1.58 -4.07
C ASN A 8 5.95 0.11 -4.30
N TRP A 9 5.38 -0.21 -5.47
CA TRP A 9 5.00 -1.59 -5.80
C TRP A 9 6.19 -2.54 -5.85
N GLN A 10 7.34 -2.08 -6.37
CA GLN A 10 8.57 -2.88 -6.38
C GLN A 10 9.05 -3.17 -4.96
N VAL A 11 9.13 -2.14 -4.11
CA VAL A 11 9.54 -2.27 -2.70
C VAL A 11 8.57 -3.18 -1.94
N ARG A 12 7.25 -3.00 -2.12
CA ARG A 12 6.23 -3.85 -1.50
C ARG A 12 6.41 -5.32 -1.87
N LYS A 13 6.70 -5.60 -3.15
CA LYS A 13 6.95 -6.96 -3.63
C LYS A 13 8.20 -7.58 -3.00
N GLU A 14 9.27 -6.80 -2.82
CA GLU A 14 10.46 -7.24 -2.10
C GLU A 14 10.17 -7.50 -0.62
N TRP A 15 9.31 -6.68 0.02
CA TRP A 15 8.84 -6.94 1.38
C TRP A 15 8.02 -8.22 1.49
N PHE A 16 7.21 -8.56 0.47
CA PHE A 16 6.55 -9.86 0.44
C PHE A 16 7.54 -11.02 0.41
N GLN A 17 8.60 -10.91 -0.41
CA GLN A 17 9.67 -11.91 -0.43
C GLN A 17 10.41 -11.99 0.90
N TRP A 18 10.69 -10.85 1.53
CA TRP A 18 11.29 -10.79 2.85
C TRP A 18 10.44 -11.51 3.90
N CYS A 19 9.12 -11.29 3.90
CA CYS A 19 8.18 -11.97 4.79
C CYS A 19 8.20 -13.50 4.65
N ARG A 20 8.52 -14.05 3.47
CA ARG A 20 8.58 -15.51 3.26
C ARG A 20 9.72 -16.19 4.01
N SER A 21 10.73 -15.46 4.44
CA SER A 21 11.81 -15.98 5.30
C SER A 21 11.46 -15.98 6.79
N ILE A 22 10.27 -15.51 7.17
CA ILE A 22 9.86 -15.29 8.56
C ILE A 22 8.70 -16.21 8.89
N SER A 23 8.66 -16.70 10.13
CA SER A 23 7.55 -17.53 10.59
C SER A 23 6.24 -16.75 10.59
N ASN A 24 5.13 -17.42 10.30
CA ASN A 24 3.82 -16.80 10.34
C ASN A 24 3.47 -16.21 11.72
N GLU A 25 4.01 -16.80 12.79
CA GLU A 25 3.89 -16.27 14.15
C GLU A 25 4.55 -14.90 14.28
N GLU A 26 5.80 -14.75 13.86
CA GLU A 26 6.54 -13.47 13.94
C GLU A 26 5.94 -12.38 13.04
N LEU A 27 5.37 -12.77 11.90
CA LEU A 27 4.65 -11.89 10.99
C LEU A 27 3.36 -11.32 11.60
N ASN A 28 2.70 -12.07 12.50
CA ASN A 28 1.48 -11.68 13.20
C ASN A 28 1.72 -11.20 14.64
N ARG A 29 2.97 -11.21 15.10
CA ARG A 29 3.34 -10.78 16.44
C ARG A 29 3.02 -9.29 16.62
N GLN A 30 2.40 -8.97 17.76
CA GLN A 30 2.11 -7.59 18.13
C GLN A 30 3.41 -6.81 18.37
N ARG A 31 3.50 -5.63 17.77
CA ARG A 31 4.63 -4.70 17.84
C ARG A 31 4.13 -3.30 18.10
N THR A 32 4.99 -2.45 18.66
CA THR A 32 4.67 -1.03 18.83
C THR A 32 4.80 -0.29 17.51
N GLY A 33 3.79 0.53 17.20
CA GLY A 33 3.74 1.37 15.99
C GLY A 33 2.91 0.78 14.85
N GLY A 34 2.69 1.60 13.81
CA GLY A 34 1.95 1.19 12.60
C GLY A 34 0.59 0.57 12.90
N MET A 35 0.29 -0.54 12.21
CA MET A 35 -0.94 -1.31 12.37
C MET A 35 -0.78 -2.49 13.34
N GLY A 36 0.24 -2.49 14.20
CA GLY A 36 0.46 -3.49 15.24
C GLY A 36 1.10 -4.81 14.79
N THR A 37 0.98 -5.21 13.51
CA THR A 37 1.68 -6.39 12.96
C THR A 37 2.21 -6.12 11.55
N ILE A 38 3.16 -6.94 11.08
CA ILE A 38 3.76 -6.82 9.74
C ILE A 38 2.70 -7.06 8.67
N LEU A 39 1.96 -8.17 8.74
CA LEU A 39 0.95 -8.51 7.73
C LEU A 39 -0.23 -7.55 7.72
N ARG A 40 -0.69 -7.11 8.90
CA ARG A 40 -1.78 -6.12 8.99
C ARG A 40 -1.35 -4.77 8.42
N THR A 41 -0.08 -4.39 8.58
CA THR A 41 0.47 -3.17 7.97
C THR A 41 0.51 -3.27 6.45
N LEU A 42 0.98 -4.39 5.89
CA LEU A 42 0.98 -4.60 4.44
C LEU A 42 -0.43 -4.65 3.85
N ALA A 43 -1.36 -5.34 4.50
CA ALA A 43 -2.77 -5.36 4.11
C ALA A 43 -3.38 -3.96 4.13
N HIS A 44 -3.10 -3.17 5.17
CA HIS A 44 -3.57 -1.79 5.29
C HIS A 44 -3.06 -0.87 4.16
N ILE A 45 -1.80 -1.00 3.77
CA ILE A 45 -1.23 -0.23 2.63
C ILE A 45 -2.04 -0.52 1.36
N ILE A 46 -2.27 -1.80 1.05
CA ILE A 46 -2.97 -2.24 -0.16
C ILE A 46 -4.44 -1.78 -0.14
N ASP A 47 -5.08 -1.90 1.01
CA ASP A 47 -6.47 -1.49 1.23
C ASP A 47 -6.66 0.01 0.99
N VAL A 48 -5.86 0.85 1.65
CA VAL A 48 -5.94 2.31 1.52
C VAL A 48 -5.68 2.75 0.08
N GLU A 49 -4.66 2.20 -0.59
CA GLU A 49 -4.39 2.47 -2.00
C GLU A 49 -5.63 2.20 -2.86
N TYR A 50 -6.21 1.02 -2.73
CA TYR A 50 -7.33 0.60 -3.55
C TYR A 50 -8.61 1.40 -3.27
N SER A 51 -8.95 1.65 -1.99
CA SER A 51 -10.11 2.45 -1.61
C SER A 51 -10.04 3.86 -2.20
N TRP A 52 -8.90 4.54 -2.09
CA TRP A 52 -8.75 5.87 -2.69
C TRP A 52 -8.83 5.87 -4.22
N ILE A 53 -8.24 4.88 -4.87
CA ILE A 53 -8.34 4.75 -6.34
C ILE A 53 -9.80 4.48 -6.76
N ARG A 54 -10.53 3.63 -6.02
CA ARG A 54 -11.97 3.42 -6.22
C ARG A 54 -12.76 4.71 -6.08
N ALA A 55 -12.47 5.52 -5.06
CA ALA A 55 -13.12 6.81 -4.86
C ALA A 55 -12.85 7.77 -6.02
N ILE A 56 -11.61 7.85 -6.50
CA ILE A 56 -11.26 8.65 -7.69
C ILE A 56 -12.05 8.18 -8.91
N GLN A 57 -12.25 6.88 -9.08
CA GLN A 57 -13.06 6.29 -10.16
C GLN A 57 -14.58 6.49 -9.99
N GLY A 58 -15.04 7.13 -8.90
CA GLY A 58 -16.46 7.24 -8.57
C GLY A 58 -17.15 5.91 -8.24
N LYS A 59 -16.36 4.89 -7.88
CA LYS A 59 -16.88 3.58 -7.47
C LYS A 59 -17.08 3.55 -5.94
N ALA A 60 -18.00 2.70 -5.47
CA ALA A 60 -18.20 2.47 -4.04
C ALA A 60 -16.91 1.99 -3.36
N ASP A 61 -16.80 2.08 -2.04
CA ASP A 61 -15.67 1.42 -1.37
C ASP A 61 -15.85 -0.11 -1.31
N VAL A 62 -14.77 -0.85 -1.07
CA VAL A 62 -14.80 -2.28 -0.78
C VAL A 62 -14.23 -2.49 0.61
N GLU A 63 -15.09 -2.53 1.61
CA GLU A 63 -14.67 -2.75 2.98
C GLU A 63 -14.15 -4.19 3.16
N ILE A 64 -12.94 -4.33 3.69
CA ILE A 64 -12.34 -5.62 4.02
C ILE A 64 -12.07 -5.75 5.51
N ASN A 65 -12.16 -6.98 6.02
CA ASN A 65 -11.69 -7.27 7.37
C ASN A 65 -10.18 -7.49 7.35
N LEU A 66 -9.40 -6.51 7.82
CA LEU A 66 -7.93 -6.59 7.89
C LEU A 66 -7.43 -7.78 8.72
N ASP A 67 -8.19 -8.25 9.72
CA ASP A 67 -7.82 -9.41 10.54
C ASP A 67 -7.92 -10.74 9.78
N SER A 68 -8.53 -10.75 8.59
CA SER A 68 -8.60 -11.94 7.74
C SER A 68 -7.28 -12.23 7.00
N TYR A 69 -6.36 -11.27 6.94
CA TYR A 69 -5.08 -11.31 6.21
C TYR A 69 -3.90 -11.68 7.13
N TYR A 70 -4.02 -12.83 7.78
CA TYR A 70 -3.04 -13.33 8.76
C TYR A 70 -1.97 -14.26 8.17
N THR A 71 -1.89 -14.39 6.83
CA THR A 71 -0.79 -15.09 6.15
C THR A 71 -0.27 -14.27 4.98
N ILE A 72 1.00 -14.46 4.61
CA ILE A 72 1.62 -13.72 3.51
C ILE A 72 0.93 -14.01 2.17
N GLU A 73 0.45 -15.24 1.95
CA GLU A 73 -0.25 -15.64 0.73
C GLU A 73 -1.53 -14.82 0.53
N LYS A 74 -2.30 -14.59 1.59
CA LYS A 74 -3.53 -13.80 1.53
C LYS A 74 -3.26 -12.33 1.24
N VAL A 75 -2.21 -11.77 1.84
CA VAL A 75 -1.80 -10.37 1.60
C VAL A 75 -1.29 -10.19 0.16
N GLU A 76 -0.46 -11.12 -0.32
CA GLU A 76 0.01 -11.11 -1.71
C GLU A 76 -1.16 -11.28 -2.71
N GLU A 77 -2.12 -12.16 -2.40
CA GLU A 77 -3.32 -12.34 -3.20
C GLU A 77 -4.15 -11.05 -3.26
N LEU A 78 -4.37 -10.38 -2.13
CA LEU A 78 -5.03 -9.08 -2.08
C LEU A 78 -4.32 -8.06 -2.98
N SER A 79 -3.00 -7.94 -2.83
CA SER A 79 -2.18 -7.03 -3.64
C SER A 79 -2.32 -7.35 -5.13
N ARG A 80 -2.27 -8.62 -5.51
CA ARG A 80 -2.40 -9.05 -6.91
C ARG A 80 -3.77 -8.73 -7.49
N CYS A 81 -4.84 -8.97 -6.72
CA CYS A 81 -6.21 -8.70 -7.13
C CYS A 81 -6.45 -7.22 -7.38
N TYR A 82 -5.95 -6.33 -6.51
CA TYR A 82 -6.16 -4.89 -6.63
C TYR A 82 -5.20 -4.21 -7.59
N HIS A 83 -3.96 -4.72 -7.72
CA HIS A 83 -2.93 -4.08 -8.54
C HIS A 83 -3.34 -3.93 -10.01
N GLY A 84 -4.03 -4.92 -10.59
CA GLY A 84 -4.49 -4.84 -11.98
C GLY A 84 -5.44 -3.67 -12.23
N ASP A 85 -6.39 -3.45 -11.32
CA ASP A 85 -7.37 -2.38 -11.41
C ASP A 85 -6.72 -1.00 -11.19
N VAL A 86 -5.79 -0.90 -10.23
CA VAL A 86 -5.05 0.34 -9.95
C VAL A 86 -4.14 0.71 -11.12
N LEU A 87 -3.32 -0.24 -11.58
CA LEU A 87 -2.40 -0.04 -12.69
C LEU A 87 -3.16 0.30 -13.98
N GLY A 88 -4.26 -0.40 -14.25
CA GLY A 88 -5.10 -0.15 -15.41
C GLY A 88 -5.65 1.27 -15.43
N TYR A 89 -6.05 1.79 -14.27
CA TYR A 89 -6.55 3.15 -14.12
C TYR A 89 -5.46 4.21 -14.31
N LEU A 90 -4.32 4.05 -13.62
CA LEU A 90 -3.21 5.02 -13.68
C LEU A 90 -2.56 5.10 -15.07
N ASN A 91 -2.75 4.09 -15.92
CA ASN A 91 -2.24 4.05 -17.30
C ASN A 91 -3.27 4.55 -18.34
N LEU A 92 -4.47 4.98 -17.95
CA LEU A 92 -5.44 5.50 -18.92
C LEU A 92 -4.90 6.76 -19.60
N PRO A 93 -5.02 6.92 -20.93
CA PRO A 93 -4.59 8.14 -21.62
C PRO A 93 -5.33 9.40 -21.16
N SER A 94 -6.56 9.23 -20.66
CA SER A 94 -7.40 10.30 -20.09
C SER A 94 -7.12 10.56 -18.62
N PHE A 95 -6.22 9.80 -17.99
CA PHE A 95 -5.73 10.13 -16.66
C PHE A 95 -4.79 11.34 -16.79
N GLU A 96 -5.39 12.52 -16.83
CA GLU A 96 -4.66 13.76 -16.63
C GLU A 96 -4.57 14.00 -15.11
N GLU A 97 -3.34 14.20 -14.61
CA GLU A 97 -3.12 14.80 -13.29
C GLU A 97 -3.89 16.13 -13.31
N GLY A 98 -4.98 16.20 -12.54
CA GLY A 98 -6.10 17.08 -12.83
C GLY A 98 -6.65 17.75 -11.57
N ASN A 99 -7.29 18.90 -11.77
CA ASN A 99 -7.90 19.67 -10.69
C ASN A 99 -9.24 19.09 -10.17
N ASP A 100 -9.57 17.87 -10.57
CA ASP A 100 -10.83 17.21 -10.23
C ASP A 100 -10.93 16.98 -8.72
N MET A 101 -12.15 17.16 -8.23
CA MET A 101 -12.49 17.02 -6.83
C MET A 101 -13.23 15.71 -6.62
N VAL A 102 -12.74 14.90 -5.70
CA VAL A 102 -13.28 13.59 -5.35
C VAL A 102 -13.89 13.68 -3.95
N GLU A 103 -15.08 13.12 -3.78
CA GLU A 103 -15.76 12.97 -2.49
C GLU A 103 -15.78 11.50 -2.08
N PRO A 104 -14.84 11.02 -1.24
CA PRO A 104 -14.85 9.63 -0.79
C PRO A 104 -16.06 9.38 0.11
N ALA A 105 -16.72 8.24 -0.10
CA ALA A 105 -17.96 7.89 0.61
C ALA A 105 -17.83 7.88 2.15
N TRP A 106 -16.64 7.57 2.66
CA TRP A 106 -16.35 7.51 4.10
C TRP A 106 -15.93 8.86 4.72
N MET A 107 -15.83 9.93 3.92
CA MET A 107 -15.33 11.25 4.38
C MET A 107 -16.43 12.28 4.63
N GLY A 108 -17.70 11.88 4.55
CA GLY A 108 -18.85 12.68 5.00
C GLY A 108 -18.99 14.03 4.31
N GLY A 109 -18.92 14.08 2.98
CA GLY A 109 -19.08 15.32 2.20
C GLY A 109 -17.80 16.09 1.91
N ARG A 110 -16.65 15.65 2.45
CA ARG A 110 -15.37 16.33 2.19
C ARG A 110 -14.81 15.95 0.83
N GLN A 111 -14.39 16.97 0.09
CA GLN A 111 -13.81 16.81 -1.23
C GLN A 111 -12.30 17.07 -1.21
N TYR A 112 -11.59 16.28 -2.00
CA TYR A 112 -10.14 16.34 -2.13
C TYR A 112 -9.76 16.34 -3.60
N ASN A 113 -8.75 17.14 -3.93
CA ASN A 113 -8.17 17.13 -5.25
C ASN A 113 -7.47 15.78 -5.53
N VAL A 114 -7.59 15.26 -6.75
CA VAL A 114 -7.00 13.98 -7.18
C VAL A 114 -5.49 13.95 -6.94
N ASP A 115 -4.74 14.98 -7.34
CA ASP A 115 -3.28 15.02 -7.15
C ASP A 115 -2.90 14.97 -5.67
N ARG A 116 -3.70 15.60 -4.80
CA ARG A 116 -3.50 15.53 -3.35
C ARG A 116 -3.71 14.12 -2.82
N ILE A 117 -4.71 13.40 -3.33
CA ILE A 117 -4.95 11.99 -2.96
C ILE A 117 -3.78 11.12 -3.42
N LEU A 118 -3.33 11.27 -4.66
CA LEU A 118 -2.26 10.44 -5.21
C LEU A 118 -0.92 10.67 -4.47
N ASN A 119 -0.59 11.93 -4.16
CA ASN A 119 0.57 12.24 -3.32
C ASN A 119 0.42 11.69 -1.89
N HIS A 120 -0.79 11.70 -1.34
CA HIS A 120 -1.09 11.07 -0.06
C HIS A 120 -0.83 9.56 -0.10
N LEU A 121 -1.27 8.86 -1.15
CA LEU A 121 -1.04 7.42 -1.31
C LEU A 121 0.45 7.08 -1.38
N ILE A 122 1.23 7.84 -2.15
CA ILE A 122 2.69 7.67 -2.22
C ILE A 122 3.32 7.81 -0.83
N ALA A 123 3.00 8.90 -0.13
CA ALA A 123 3.55 9.18 1.19
C ALA A 123 3.10 8.14 2.24
N HIS A 124 1.85 7.68 2.17
CA HIS A 124 1.26 6.71 3.09
C HIS A 124 1.99 5.37 3.05
N GLU A 125 2.25 4.85 1.87
CA GLU A 125 2.98 3.59 1.74
C GLU A 125 4.44 3.75 2.18
N ILE A 126 5.14 4.79 1.73
CA ILE A 126 6.54 5.05 2.15
C ILE A 126 6.63 5.14 3.68
N HIS A 127 5.67 5.81 4.32
CA HIS A 127 5.59 5.93 5.77
C HIS A 127 5.48 4.56 6.45
N HIS A 128 4.56 3.70 6.00
CA HIS A 128 4.36 2.39 6.62
C HIS A 128 5.48 1.39 6.31
N ILE A 129 6.04 1.43 5.10
CA ILE A 129 7.25 0.66 4.76
C ILE A 129 8.44 1.07 5.65
N GLY A 130 8.56 2.35 5.97
CA GLY A 130 9.54 2.84 6.94
C GLY A 130 9.40 2.18 8.32
N GLN A 131 8.17 1.92 8.78
CA GLN A 131 7.93 1.20 10.04
C GLN A 131 8.38 -0.26 9.98
N LEU A 132 8.14 -0.95 8.86
CA LEU A 132 8.60 -2.33 8.67
C LEU A 132 10.13 -2.43 8.75
N SER A 133 10.85 -1.41 8.27
CA SER A 133 12.31 -1.38 8.33
C SER A 133 12.85 -1.42 9.77
N ILE A 134 12.14 -0.81 10.73
CA ILE A 134 12.50 -0.84 12.15
C ILE A 134 12.27 -2.24 12.71
N TRP A 135 11.10 -2.83 12.45
CA TRP A 135 10.77 -4.18 12.93
C TRP A 135 11.68 -5.26 12.34
N ALA A 136 12.12 -5.10 11.09
CA ALA A 136 13.11 -5.98 10.50
C ALA A 136 14.43 -5.97 11.30
N ARG A 137 14.90 -4.78 11.70
CA ARG A 137 16.11 -4.64 12.53
C ARG A 137 15.92 -5.21 13.93
N GLU A 138 14.74 -5.05 14.54
CA GLU A 138 14.40 -5.69 15.82
C GLU A 138 14.46 -7.22 15.76
N LEU A 139 14.13 -7.80 14.61
CA LEU A 139 14.25 -9.23 14.34
C LEU A 139 15.70 -9.67 14.03
N GLY A 140 16.64 -8.74 13.94
CA GLY A 140 18.02 -9.02 13.52
C GLY A 140 18.15 -9.39 12.04
N ILE A 141 17.14 -9.06 11.23
CA ILE A 141 17.12 -9.34 9.78
C ILE A 141 17.37 -8.03 9.02
N GLU A 142 18.10 -8.12 7.91
CA GLU A 142 18.30 -6.98 7.04
C GLU A 142 16.96 -6.55 6.38
N PRO A 143 16.57 -5.28 6.46
CA PRO A 143 15.38 -4.77 5.80
C PRO A 143 15.60 -4.65 4.29
N VAL A 144 14.49 -4.65 3.56
CA VAL A 144 14.48 -4.29 2.14
C VAL A 144 15.01 -2.86 1.95
N SER A 145 15.82 -2.64 0.92
CA SER A 145 16.34 -1.32 0.59
C SER A 145 15.21 -0.34 0.24
N ALA A 146 15.23 0.84 0.85
CA ALA A 146 14.32 1.94 0.51
C ALA A 146 14.92 2.93 -0.50
N SER A 147 16.05 2.60 -1.13
CA SER A 147 16.67 3.48 -2.12
C SER A 147 15.83 3.55 -3.39
N LEU A 148 15.50 4.77 -3.83
CA LEU A 148 14.87 5.01 -5.13
C LEU A 148 15.91 5.04 -6.26
N ILE A 149 17.11 5.56 -6.00
CA ILE A 149 18.13 5.84 -7.03
C ILE A 149 18.72 4.55 -7.60
N ASP A 150 18.80 3.49 -6.79
CA ASP A 150 19.41 2.22 -7.19
C ASP A 150 18.43 1.27 -7.91
N ARG A 151 17.23 1.75 -8.26
CA ARG A 151 16.16 0.93 -8.84
C ARG A 151 16.01 1.18 -10.34
N VAL A 152 15.84 0.08 -11.07
CA VAL A 152 15.39 0.10 -12.47
C VAL A 152 13.87 -0.01 -12.45
N LEU A 153 13.20 1.09 -12.82
CA LEU A 153 11.74 1.26 -12.78
C LEU A 153 11.11 1.11 -14.16
#